data_AF-A0A951K4U8-F1
#
_entry.id   AF-A0A951K4U8-F1
#
_cell.length_a   1.000
_cell.length_b   1.000
_cell.length_c   1.000
_cell.angle_alpha   90.00
_cell.angle_beta   90.00
_cell.angle_gamma   90.00
#
_symmetry.space_group_name_H-M   'P 1'
#
loop_
_entity.id
_entity.type
_entity.pdbx_description
1 polymer ?
#
loop_
_entity_poly.entity_id
_entity_poly.type
_entity_poly.pdbx_seq_one_letter_code
_entity_poly.pdbx_strand_id
1 'polypeptide(L)'
;MRLCVSAVDCFAQTSPQNAALLAFKREQIAIVQANNERLGADAPPEYWTYLTQLKDRAAQIEKSTGDFASTPYNFHERAYFAPDGSPQPYWIALPSNYSSARKWPLVVYLHGYSDQISKVTPALPSPETLDGARRRGFIVAIPYGRRNSDFVQWGQDDVLRVKAEVLQRYAIDAERVFLAGTSMGGYGAYAVGLHTAGGWNAVAAISGRSDFYLWFKLQREALPSWKRALYDADDPRFLIRNARNTPFLVQHGALDTVVSPEHSRLIVADAKRLNLPFRYFEQPNGDHYDEFQFAAMERALDWFKTLPTPIPPRKIELVAVDLREASNAWARVEAFETYGESASLRAQIGDNAIEVETQNVARFILEPPQRYLRAGQKISLVVNGVEAAQLDPASSIVWEKSDAKLGKTPARCGPFKNALRDPFLLVYGDEKGRIDAQRFALEWKQSSDGTATIKAATQISTPDKANFNLILFGTRQTNPLIAEIADDLPLELTPEGYRRGEKTVAGQNLGVRMVWKSPWNAARLIGICSGNWWGEKLPVNHKWDLIPDYIVYSDQTDADDTNSALEAGFFDGNWQ
;
A
#
# COMPACT_ATOMS: atom_id res chain seq x y z
N MET A 1 -5.05 6.92 -23.27
CA MET A 1 -6.18 7.79 -22.84
C MET A 1 -6.83 8.46 -24.05
N ARG A 2 -7.75 7.77 -24.75
CA ARG A 2 -8.73 8.33 -25.71
C ARG A 2 -9.85 7.30 -25.88
N LEU A 3 -10.81 7.31 -24.96
CA LEU A 3 -12.15 6.77 -25.14
C LEU A 3 -13.12 7.76 -24.49
N CYS A 4 -14.22 8.04 -25.20
CA CYS A 4 -15.24 9.08 -24.96
C CYS A 4 -14.85 10.54 -25.25
N VAL A 5 -15.08 10.98 -26.49
CA VAL A 5 -15.13 12.40 -26.89
C VAL A 5 -16.58 12.89 -27.10
N SER A 6 -17.61 12.07 -26.89
CA SER A 6 -19.02 12.51 -27.05
C SER A 6 -19.79 12.75 -25.75
N ALA A 7 -19.12 12.72 -24.59
CA ALA A 7 -19.72 13.04 -23.29
C ALA A 7 -18.98 14.17 -22.53
N VAL A 8 -17.94 14.76 -23.12
CA VAL A 8 -17.00 15.65 -22.40
C VAL A 8 -17.58 17.05 -22.14
N ASP A 9 -18.64 17.46 -22.84
CA ASP A 9 -19.23 18.79 -22.63
C ASP A 9 -20.29 18.86 -21.52
N CYS A 10 -20.63 17.75 -20.85
CA CYS A 10 -21.49 17.75 -19.65
C CYS A 10 -20.76 17.46 -18.33
N PHE A 11 -19.51 16.99 -18.36
CA PHE A 11 -18.76 16.62 -17.14
C PHE A 11 -17.77 17.69 -16.63
N ALA A 12 -17.60 18.80 -17.34
CA ALA A 12 -16.70 19.88 -16.92
C ALA A 12 -17.13 20.58 -15.60
N GLN A 13 -18.29 20.24 -15.03
CA GLN A 13 -18.83 20.86 -13.82
C GLN A 13 -18.82 19.96 -12.57
N THR A 14 -18.56 18.65 -12.69
CA THR A 14 -18.62 17.71 -11.56
C THR A 14 -17.22 17.42 -11.01
N SER A 15 -17.00 17.68 -9.72
CA SER A 15 -15.73 17.39 -9.03
C SER A 15 -15.39 15.88 -9.14
N PRO A 16 -14.12 15.48 -9.39
CA PRO A 16 -13.72 14.06 -9.42
C PRO A 16 -14.12 13.29 -8.16
N GLN A 17 -14.14 13.96 -7.00
CA GLN A 17 -14.62 13.36 -5.75
C GLN A 17 -16.13 13.15 -5.74
N ASN A 18 -16.94 14.03 -6.34
CA ASN A 18 -18.38 13.80 -6.46
C ASN A 18 -18.66 12.63 -7.41
N ALA A 19 -17.91 12.51 -8.50
CA ALA A 19 -18.04 11.38 -9.42
C ALA A 19 -17.75 10.05 -8.70
N ALA A 20 -16.66 9.98 -7.93
CA ALA A 20 -16.34 8.81 -7.13
C ALA A 20 -17.36 8.57 -6.00
N LEU A 21 -17.82 9.62 -5.32
CA LEU A 21 -18.81 9.50 -4.25
C LEU A 21 -20.16 9.01 -4.78
N LEU A 22 -20.58 9.48 -5.96
CA LEU A 22 -21.79 9.01 -6.62
C LEU A 22 -21.66 7.54 -7.02
N ALA A 23 -20.52 7.13 -7.56
CA ALA A 23 -20.24 5.73 -7.88
C ALA A 23 -20.29 4.85 -6.61
N PHE A 24 -19.67 5.30 -5.52
CA PHE A 24 -19.75 4.65 -4.22
C PHE A 24 -21.20 4.53 -3.71
N LYS A 25 -22.00 5.61 -3.80
CA LYS A 25 -23.42 5.56 -3.40
C LYS A 25 -24.23 4.59 -4.25
N ARG A 26 -23.97 4.52 -5.55
CA ARG A 26 -24.60 3.53 -6.43
C ARG A 26 -24.22 2.09 -6.04
N GLU A 27 -22.98 1.83 -5.64
CA GLU A 27 -22.58 0.53 -5.10
C GLU A 27 -23.32 0.19 -3.79
N GLN A 28 -23.41 1.13 -2.85
CA GLN A 28 -24.17 0.91 -1.61
C GLN A 28 -25.65 0.62 -1.88
N ILE A 29 -26.28 1.39 -2.79
CA ILE A 29 -27.67 1.18 -3.20
C ILE A 29 -27.84 -0.24 -3.75
N ALA A 30 -26.96 -0.70 -4.64
CA ALA A 30 -27.04 -2.04 -5.22
C ALA A 30 -26.92 -3.14 -4.16
N ILE A 31 -25.98 -3.00 -3.21
CA ILE A 31 -25.78 -3.97 -2.12
C ILE A 31 -27.02 -4.02 -1.21
N VAL A 32 -27.50 -2.86 -0.73
CA VAL A 32 -28.65 -2.78 0.17
C VAL A 32 -29.91 -3.27 -0.52
N GLN A 33 -30.14 -2.89 -1.78
CA GLN A 33 -31.30 -3.34 -2.55
C GLN A 33 -31.30 -4.87 -2.71
N ALA A 34 -30.18 -5.47 -3.12
CA ALA A 34 -30.07 -6.93 -3.25
C ALA A 34 -30.30 -7.66 -1.90
N ASN A 35 -29.80 -7.10 -0.80
CA ASN A 35 -30.05 -7.65 0.54
C ASN A 35 -31.52 -7.59 0.94
N ASN A 36 -32.19 -6.46 0.68
CA ASN A 36 -33.61 -6.29 0.99
C ASN A 36 -34.48 -7.21 0.13
N GLU A 37 -34.18 -7.32 -1.16
CA GLU A 37 -34.87 -8.23 -2.08
C GLU A 37 -34.71 -9.70 -1.66
N ARG A 38 -33.53 -10.10 -1.19
CA ARG A 38 -33.28 -11.45 -0.66
C ARG A 38 -34.09 -11.75 0.62
N LEU A 39 -34.27 -10.76 1.48
CA LEU A 39 -35.07 -10.89 2.71
C LEU A 39 -36.59 -10.81 2.44
N GLY A 40 -37.00 -10.14 1.36
CA GLY A 40 -38.41 -10.04 0.98
C GLY A 40 -39.27 -9.43 2.08
N ALA A 41 -40.32 -10.15 2.50
CA ALA A 41 -41.21 -9.72 3.57
C ALA A 41 -40.55 -9.70 4.97
N ASP A 42 -39.43 -10.41 5.14
CA ASP A 42 -38.68 -10.46 6.40
C ASP A 42 -37.68 -9.30 6.54
N ALA A 43 -37.55 -8.44 5.53
CA ALA A 43 -36.70 -7.27 5.58
C ALA A 43 -37.25 -6.24 6.59
N PRO A 44 -36.48 -5.84 7.62
CA PRO A 44 -36.91 -4.80 8.56
C PRO A 44 -37.21 -3.47 7.85
N PRO A 45 -38.26 -2.71 8.25
CA PRO A 45 -38.63 -1.44 7.61
C PRO A 45 -37.50 -0.40 7.53
N GLU A 46 -36.59 -0.41 8.50
CA GLU A 46 -35.41 0.45 8.53
C GLU A 46 -34.48 0.23 7.33
N TYR A 47 -34.43 -0.97 6.75
CA TYR A 47 -33.57 -1.25 5.59
C TYR A 47 -34.11 -0.60 4.31
N TRP A 48 -35.43 -0.55 4.15
CA TRP A 48 -36.08 0.19 3.06
C TRP A 48 -35.97 1.70 3.23
N THR A 49 -36.04 2.16 4.48
CA THR A 49 -35.80 3.56 4.84
C THR A 49 -34.36 3.96 4.49
N TYR A 50 -33.38 3.14 4.86
CA TYR A 50 -31.98 3.37 4.54
C TYR A 50 -31.72 3.37 3.02
N LEU A 51 -32.33 2.45 2.27
CA LEU A 51 -32.24 2.44 0.81
C LEU A 51 -32.77 3.75 0.19
N THR A 52 -33.90 4.25 0.69
CA THR A 52 -34.47 5.53 0.25
C THR A 52 -33.50 6.67 0.54
N GLN A 53 -32.93 6.73 1.76
CA GLN A 53 -31.93 7.75 2.13
C GLN A 53 -30.70 7.72 1.23
N LEU A 54 -30.20 6.52 0.86
CA LEU A 54 -29.09 6.38 -0.07
C LEU A 54 -29.44 6.90 -1.47
N LYS A 55 -30.64 6.60 -1.97
CA LYS A 55 -31.13 7.08 -3.28
C LYS A 55 -31.27 8.60 -3.30
N ASP A 56 -31.88 9.18 -2.27
CA ASP A 56 -32.00 10.63 -2.12
C ASP A 56 -30.62 11.29 -2.07
N ARG A 57 -29.68 10.67 -1.35
CA ARG A 57 -28.31 11.16 -1.26
C ARG A 57 -27.60 11.12 -2.60
N ALA A 58 -27.74 10.04 -3.36
CA ALA A 58 -27.18 9.93 -4.72
C ALA A 58 -27.75 11.02 -5.64
N ALA A 59 -29.06 11.26 -5.60
CA ALA A 59 -29.71 12.32 -6.38
C ALA A 59 -29.21 13.73 -5.99
N GLN A 60 -28.93 13.96 -4.70
CA GLN A 60 -28.33 15.23 -4.27
C GLN A 60 -26.90 15.40 -4.80
N ILE A 61 -26.07 14.35 -4.77
CA ILE A 61 -24.69 14.40 -5.32
C ILE A 61 -24.74 14.71 -6.82
N GLU A 62 -25.60 14.04 -7.56
CA GLU A 62 -25.74 14.19 -9.01
C GLU A 62 -26.15 15.61 -9.42
N LYS A 63 -26.96 16.29 -8.60
CA LYS A 63 -27.39 17.68 -8.82
C LYS A 63 -26.41 18.72 -8.27
N SER A 64 -25.40 18.30 -7.51
CA SER A 64 -24.48 19.22 -6.85
C SER A 64 -23.39 19.73 -7.80
N THR A 65 -23.12 21.03 -7.72
CA THR A 65 -21.96 21.67 -8.36
C THR A 65 -20.87 21.89 -7.31
N GLY A 66 -19.60 21.65 -7.65
CA GLY A 66 -18.48 21.81 -6.72
C GLY A 66 -18.29 20.61 -5.77
N ASP A 67 -17.48 20.75 -4.72
CA ASP A 67 -17.20 19.67 -3.77
C ASP A 67 -18.38 19.48 -2.80
N PHE A 68 -19.03 18.32 -2.87
CA PHE A 68 -20.24 18.05 -2.10
C PHE A 68 -19.92 17.48 -0.72
N ALA A 69 -19.93 18.34 0.31
CA ALA A 69 -19.79 17.91 1.70
C ALA A 69 -21.07 17.25 2.22
N SER A 70 -20.96 16.11 2.92
CA SER A 70 -22.12 15.40 3.45
C SER A 70 -22.51 15.75 4.86
N THR A 71 -23.74 16.25 5.03
CA THR A 71 -24.47 16.36 6.31
C THR A 71 -24.07 17.52 7.24
N PRO A 72 -25.02 17.96 8.10
CA PRO A 72 -24.79 19.01 9.11
C PRO A 72 -23.95 18.57 10.34
N TYR A 73 -23.44 17.34 10.38
CA TYR A 73 -22.84 16.76 11.60
C TYR A 73 -21.30 16.79 11.65
N ASN A 74 -20.62 17.54 10.77
CA ASN A 74 -19.16 17.58 10.69
C ASN A 74 -18.53 16.17 10.52
N PHE A 75 -19.29 15.20 10.01
CA PHE A 75 -18.83 13.86 9.65
C PHE A 75 -19.25 13.58 8.21
N HIS A 76 -18.28 13.23 7.37
CA HIS A 76 -18.45 13.18 5.93
C HIS A 76 -18.00 11.87 5.32
N GLU A 77 -18.82 11.33 4.42
CA GLU A 77 -18.41 10.28 3.49
C GLU A 77 -17.81 10.91 2.25
N ARG A 78 -16.67 10.35 1.83
CA ARG A 78 -15.93 10.74 0.65
C ARG A 78 -15.51 9.49 -0.12
N ALA A 79 -15.08 9.68 -1.35
CA ALA A 79 -14.54 8.59 -2.16
C ALA A 79 -13.58 9.12 -3.22
N TYR A 80 -12.76 8.23 -3.77
CA TYR A 80 -11.92 8.43 -4.94
C TYR A 80 -11.98 7.19 -5.83
N PHE A 81 -11.62 7.31 -7.11
CA PHE A 81 -11.38 6.14 -7.95
C PHE A 81 -9.96 5.64 -7.73
N ALA A 82 -9.83 4.38 -7.37
CA ALA A 82 -8.54 3.72 -7.23
C ALA A 82 -8.04 3.21 -8.59
N PRO A 83 -6.78 2.74 -8.71
CA PRO A 83 -6.19 2.33 -9.99
C PRO A 83 -6.97 1.24 -10.75
N ASP A 84 -7.62 0.34 -10.01
CA ASP A 84 -8.51 -0.71 -10.56
C ASP A 84 -9.88 -0.17 -11.02
N GLY A 85 -10.11 1.15 -10.95
CA GLY A 85 -11.34 1.82 -11.36
C GLY A 85 -12.48 1.75 -10.34
N SER A 86 -12.30 1.03 -9.23
CA SER A 86 -13.32 0.95 -8.19
C SER A 86 -13.40 2.25 -7.36
N PRO A 87 -14.61 2.71 -6.97
CA PRO A 87 -14.75 3.81 -6.04
C PRO A 87 -14.43 3.32 -4.62
N GLN A 88 -13.36 3.84 -4.02
CA GLN A 88 -12.95 3.49 -2.66
C GLN A 88 -13.35 4.61 -1.69
N PRO A 89 -14.12 4.29 -0.63
CA PRO A 89 -14.59 5.30 0.30
C PRO A 89 -13.56 5.64 1.38
N TYR A 90 -13.78 6.79 2.01
CA TYR A 90 -13.16 7.16 3.28
C TYR A 90 -14.10 8.09 4.04
N TRP A 91 -13.89 8.20 5.34
CA TRP A 91 -14.69 9.07 6.19
C TRP A 91 -13.85 10.19 6.79
N ILE A 92 -14.46 11.34 7.01
CA ILE A 92 -13.83 12.53 7.59
C ILE A 92 -14.66 13.04 8.75
N ALA A 93 -14.06 13.11 9.94
CA ALA A 93 -14.63 13.82 11.07
C ALA A 93 -13.91 15.16 11.24
N LEU A 94 -14.67 16.25 11.26
CA LEU A 94 -14.20 17.60 11.47
C LEU A 94 -14.44 18.03 12.93
N PRO A 95 -13.55 18.86 13.50
CA PRO A 95 -13.80 19.56 14.76
C PRO A 95 -15.15 20.29 14.73
N SER A 96 -15.83 20.35 15.87
CA SER A 96 -17.15 21.01 15.98
C SER A 96 -17.12 22.47 15.53
N ASN A 97 -15.99 23.15 15.72
CA ASN A 97 -15.73 24.54 15.33
C ASN A 97 -14.82 24.66 14.10
N TYR A 98 -14.83 23.68 13.19
CA TYR A 98 -14.03 23.72 11.97
C TYR A 98 -14.30 25.00 11.16
N SER A 99 -13.22 25.64 10.72
CA SER A 99 -13.24 26.79 9.82
C SER A 99 -12.03 26.73 8.91
N SER A 100 -12.22 26.98 7.62
CA SER A 100 -11.15 27.03 6.64
C SER A 100 -10.21 28.24 6.81
N ALA A 101 -10.56 29.20 7.67
CA ALA A 101 -9.76 30.39 7.97
C ALA A 101 -8.51 30.09 8.81
N ARG A 102 -8.39 28.89 9.40
CA ARG A 102 -7.19 28.44 10.12
C ARG A 102 -6.79 27.02 9.73
N LYS A 103 -5.53 26.67 9.98
CA LYS A 103 -4.99 25.34 9.71
C LYS A 103 -5.15 24.40 10.92
N TRP A 104 -5.60 23.19 10.68
CA TRP A 104 -5.94 22.18 11.68
C TRP A 104 -4.99 20.97 11.60
N PRO A 105 -4.67 20.32 12.73
CA PRO A 105 -3.94 19.06 12.70
C PRO A 105 -4.81 17.93 12.14
N LEU A 106 -4.18 16.98 11.44
CA LEU A 106 -4.81 15.81 10.85
C LEU A 106 -4.33 14.54 11.57
N VAL A 107 -5.25 13.66 11.91
CA VAL A 107 -4.95 12.26 12.23
C VAL A 107 -5.57 11.37 11.16
N VAL A 108 -4.74 10.57 10.50
CA VAL A 108 -5.21 9.44 9.69
C VAL A 108 -5.32 8.24 10.61
N TYR A 109 -6.53 7.70 10.77
CA TYR A 109 -6.83 6.58 11.66
C TYR A 109 -7.08 5.30 10.87
N LEU A 110 -6.39 4.22 11.24
CA LEU A 110 -6.50 2.90 10.63
C LEU A 110 -7.26 1.94 11.55
N HIS A 111 -8.32 1.32 11.02
CA HIS A 111 -9.23 0.46 11.79
C HIS A 111 -8.65 -0.93 12.07
N GLY A 112 -9.20 -1.62 13.06
CA GLY A 112 -8.91 -3.03 13.35
C GLY A 112 -9.56 -3.98 12.33
N TYR A 113 -9.23 -5.28 12.43
CA TYR A 113 -9.85 -6.31 11.60
C TYR A 113 -11.35 -6.41 11.88
N SER A 114 -12.18 -6.53 10.84
CA SER A 114 -13.61 -6.83 10.99
C SER A 114 -14.07 -7.81 9.91
N ASP A 115 -14.69 -8.91 10.32
CA ASP A 115 -15.23 -9.95 9.45
C ASP A 115 -16.40 -9.47 8.58
N GLN A 116 -17.25 -8.60 9.13
CA GLN A 116 -18.42 -8.05 8.44
C GLN A 116 -18.14 -6.75 7.67
N ILE A 117 -16.87 -6.31 7.62
CA ILE A 117 -16.53 -5.03 7.00
C ILE A 117 -17.02 -4.99 5.55
N SER A 118 -17.68 -3.91 5.17
CA SER A 118 -18.09 -3.67 3.79
C SER A 118 -18.25 -2.18 3.52
N LYS A 119 -18.45 -1.82 2.26
CA LYS A 119 -18.85 -0.46 1.85
C LYS A 119 -20.18 0.00 2.47
N VAL A 120 -21.00 -0.90 3.03
CA VAL A 120 -22.24 -0.56 3.74
C VAL A 120 -22.05 -0.56 5.26
N THR A 121 -21.21 -1.47 5.77
CA THR A 121 -20.88 -1.62 7.19
C THR A 121 -19.38 -1.40 7.38
N PRO A 122 -18.90 -0.14 7.32
CA PRO A 122 -17.48 0.15 7.47
C PRO A 122 -17.02 0.00 8.92
N ALA A 123 -15.75 -0.35 9.13
CA ALA A 123 -15.13 -0.32 10.45
C ALA A 123 -14.72 1.13 10.79
N LEU A 124 -15.59 1.82 11.53
CA LEU A 124 -15.36 3.18 12.01
C LEU A 124 -14.88 3.18 13.46
N PRO A 125 -14.12 4.20 13.90
CA PRO A 125 -13.84 4.39 15.33
C PRO A 125 -15.14 4.58 16.11
N SER A 126 -15.13 4.23 17.40
CA SER A 126 -16.28 4.46 18.26
C SER A 126 -16.67 5.96 18.30
N PRO A 127 -17.96 6.29 18.53
CA PRO A 127 -18.39 7.68 18.70
C PRO A 127 -17.55 8.45 19.73
N GLU A 128 -17.19 7.80 20.84
CA GLU A 128 -16.36 8.37 21.90
C GLU A 128 -14.97 8.74 21.38
N THR A 129 -14.36 7.86 20.58
CA THR A 129 -13.05 8.09 19.97
C THR A 129 -13.09 9.28 19.01
N LEU A 130 -14.11 9.34 18.14
CA LEU A 130 -14.30 10.44 17.21
C LEU A 130 -14.52 11.76 17.95
N ASP A 131 -15.39 11.77 18.95
CA ASP A 131 -15.67 12.97 19.73
C ASP A 131 -14.46 13.41 20.56
N GLY A 132 -13.68 12.46 21.09
CA GLY A 132 -12.40 12.73 21.76
C GLY A 132 -11.41 13.46 20.87
N ALA A 133 -11.29 13.07 19.60
CA ALA A 133 -10.45 13.75 18.61
C ALA A 133 -11.00 15.13 18.22
N ARG A 134 -12.32 15.22 17.97
CA ARG A 134 -12.99 16.48 17.57
C ARG A 134 -12.89 17.55 18.66
N ARG A 135 -13.09 17.18 19.93
CA ARG A 135 -12.92 18.10 21.09
C ARG A 135 -11.49 18.60 21.23
N ARG A 136 -10.51 17.77 20.85
CA ARG A 136 -9.08 18.14 20.85
C ARG A 136 -8.68 18.97 19.63
N GLY A 137 -9.59 19.19 18.68
CA GLY A 137 -9.38 20.00 17.49
C GLY A 137 -8.66 19.28 16.37
N PHE A 138 -8.76 17.95 16.28
CA PHE A 138 -8.23 17.19 15.15
C PHE A 138 -9.27 16.98 14.06
N ILE A 139 -8.84 17.11 12.81
CA ILE A 139 -9.51 16.47 11.68
C ILE A 139 -9.09 15.00 11.71
N VAL A 140 -10.05 14.09 11.58
CA VAL A 140 -9.80 12.65 11.53
C VAL A 140 -10.18 12.14 10.15
N ALA A 141 -9.22 11.53 9.44
CA ALA A 141 -9.46 10.81 8.20
C ALA A 141 -9.40 9.31 8.44
N ILE A 142 -10.38 8.58 7.93
CA ILE A 142 -10.57 7.15 8.16
C ILE A 142 -10.63 6.47 6.79
N PRO A 143 -9.48 6.02 6.24
CA PRO A 143 -9.46 5.23 5.01
C PRO A 143 -10.25 3.93 5.18
N TYR A 144 -10.99 3.52 4.16
CA TYR A 144 -11.55 2.16 4.11
C TYR A 144 -10.47 1.08 3.97
N GLY A 145 -9.31 1.45 3.40
CA GLY A 145 -8.14 0.59 3.30
C GLY A 145 -8.38 -0.73 2.58
N ARG A 146 -9.41 -0.83 1.72
CA ARG A 146 -9.80 -2.08 1.04
C ARG A 146 -10.01 -3.24 2.03
N ARG A 147 -10.96 -3.07 2.95
CA ARG A 147 -11.35 -4.09 3.94
C ARG A 147 -10.19 -4.42 4.89
N ASN A 148 -9.85 -5.72 5.01
CA ASN A 148 -8.80 -6.22 5.88
C ASN A 148 -7.49 -6.46 5.10
N SER A 149 -7.01 -5.45 4.37
CA SER A 149 -5.75 -5.53 3.61
C SER A 149 -4.49 -5.36 4.46
N ASP A 150 -4.65 -5.25 5.79
CA ASP A 150 -3.63 -4.84 6.75
C ASP A 150 -2.98 -3.47 6.46
N PHE A 151 -3.56 -2.68 5.55
CA PHE A 151 -3.04 -1.39 5.08
C PHE A 151 -1.63 -1.47 4.47
N VAL A 152 -1.26 -2.61 3.91
CA VAL A 152 -0.04 -2.77 3.09
C VAL A 152 -0.39 -2.83 1.62
N GLN A 153 0.61 -2.61 0.75
CA GLN A 153 0.44 -2.69 -0.71
C GLN A 153 -0.64 -1.71 -1.22
N TRP A 154 -1.70 -2.19 -1.88
CA TRP A 154 -2.83 -1.36 -2.29
C TRP A 154 -3.57 -0.70 -1.12
N GLY A 155 -3.56 -1.33 0.07
CA GLY A 155 -4.10 -0.74 1.29
C GLY A 155 -3.27 0.47 1.74
N GLN A 156 -1.94 0.40 1.62
CA GLN A 156 -1.06 1.54 1.88
C GLN A 156 -1.30 2.66 0.85
N ASP A 157 -1.39 2.31 -0.43
CA ASP A 157 -1.68 3.28 -1.49
C ASP A 157 -2.96 4.06 -1.19
N ASP A 158 -3.99 3.37 -0.68
CA ASP A 158 -5.24 3.97 -0.25
C ASP A 158 -5.08 4.92 0.95
N VAL A 159 -4.26 4.56 1.96
CA VAL A 159 -3.96 5.45 3.09
C VAL A 159 -3.27 6.73 2.63
N LEU A 160 -2.25 6.60 1.77
CA LEU A 160 -1.51 7.74 1.22
C LEU A 160 -2.39 8.58 0.29
N ARG A 161 -3.29 7.94 -0.48
CA ARG A 161 -4.26 8.61 -1.33
C ARG A 161 -5.25 9.43 -0.53
N VAL A 162 -5.80 8.87 0.56
CA VAL A 162 -6.71 9.58 1.46
C VAL A 162 -6.01 10.75 2.12
N LYS A 163 -4.78 10.57 2.62
CA LYS A 163 -3.99 11.68 3.15
C LYS A 163 -3.85 12.83 2.14
N ALA A 164 -3.51 12.53 0.89
CA ALA A 164 -3.37 13.52 -0.17
C ALA A 164 -4.69 14.23 -0.50
N GLU A 165 -5.79 13.48 -0.65
CA GLU A 165 -7.14 14.02 -0.87
C GLU A 165 -7.55 14.99 0.25
N VAL A 166 -7.27 14.63 1.49
CA VAL A 166 -7.67 15.39 2.66
C VAL A 166 -6.83 16.66 2.80
N LEU A 167 -5.52 16.59 2.57
CA LEU A 167 -4.63 17.76 2.52
C LEU A 167 -5.03 18.77 1.44
N GLN A 168 -5.54 18.30 0.30
CA GLN A 168 -5.98 19.16 -0.79
C GLN A 168 -7.31 19.87 -0.49
N ARG A 169 -8.22 19.22 0.26
CA ARG A 169 -9.60 19.68 0.42
C ARG A 169 -9.85 20.48 1.69
N TYR A 170 -9.12 20.18 2.77
CA TYR A 170 -9.36 20.75 4.08
C TYR A 170 -8.22 21.66 4.50
N ALA A 171 -8.52 22.64 5.36
CA ALA A 171 -7.52 23.57 5.88
C ALA A 171 -6.62 22.86 6.90
N ILE A 172 -5.68 22.06 6.42
CA ILE A 172 -4.79 21.25 7.25
C ILE A 172 -3.41 21.89 7.34
N ASP A 173 -2.85 21.79 8.53
CA ASP A 173 -1.45 22.08 8.78
C ASP A 173 -0.61 20.89 8.34
N ALA A 174 0.11 21.03 7.23
CA ALA A 174 0.91 19.95 6.64
C ALA A 174 2.04 19.47 7.56
N GLU A 175 2.42 20.27 8.56
CA GLU A 175 3.43 19.93 9.56
C GLU A 175 2.84 19.18 10.76
N ARG A 176 1.51 19.12 10.90
CA ARG A 176 0.80 18.41 11.98
C ARG A 176 -0.11 17.33 11.41
N VAL A 177 0.50 16.42 10.64
CA VAL A 177 -0.14 15.23 10.08
C VAL A 177 0.38 13.99 10.80
N PHE A 178 -0.54 13.24 11.40
CA PHE A 178 -0.25 12.10 12.25
C PHE A 178 -0.92 10.83 11.71
N LEU A 179 -0.33 9.68 12.03
CA LEU A 179 -0.89 8.36 11.74
C LEU A 179 -1.20 7.65 13.04
N ALA A 180 -2.37 7.03 13.16
CA ALA A 180 -2.72 6.19 14.29
C ALA A 180 -3.49 4.96 13.83
N GLY A 181 -3.39 3.86 14.56
CA GLY A 181 -4.22 2.70 14.28
C GLY A 181 -4.19 1.65 15.37
N THR A 182 -5.20 0.78 15.36
CA THR A 182 -5.43 -0.26 16.37
C THR A 182 -5.42 -1.67 15.79
N SER A 183 -4.84 -2.65 16.49
CA SER A 183 -4.81 -4.06 16.09
C SER A 183 -4.23 -4.23 14.67
N MET A 184 -5.02 -4.71 13.70
CA MET A 184 -4.69 -4.68 12.28
C MET A 184 -4.22 -3.30 11.79
N GLY A 185 -4.94 -2.24 12.15
CA GLY A 185 -4.56 -0.86 11.87
C GLY A 185 -3.33 -0.40 12.66
N GLY A 186 -3.03 -1.02 13.80
CA GLY A 186 -1.79 -0.79 14.55
C GLY A 186 -0.57 -1.33 13.81
N TYR A 187 -0.71 -2.50 13.18
CA TYR A 187 0.27 -2.99 12.20
C TYR A 187 0.37 -2.07 10.98
N GLY A 188 -0.76 -1.66 10.40
CA GLY A 188 -0.79 -0.69 9.31
C GLY A 188 -0.10 0.64 9.68
N ALA A 189 -0.25 1.10 10.93
CA ALA A 189 0.41 2.30 11.42
C ALA A 189 1.93 2.12 11.43
N TYR A 190 2.42 0.96 11.85
CA TYR A 190 3.83 0.62 11.72
C TYR A 190 4.28 0.55 10.26
N ALA A 191 3.65 -0.28 9.43
CA ALA A 191 4.08 -0.55 8.07
C ALA A 191 4.07 0.72 7.20
N VAL A 192 2.91 1.40 7.12
CA VAL A 192 2.80 2.67 6.36
C VAL A 192 3.70 3.74 6.96
N GLY A 193 3.73 3.83 8.29
CA GLY A 193 4.56 4.79 9.01
C GLY A 193 6.05 4.59 8.78
N LEU A 194 6.52 3.37 8.55
CA LEU A 194 7.94 3.06 8.32
C LEU A 194 8.32 3.10 6.82
N HIS A 195 7.40 2.78 5.91
CA HIS A 195 7.60 3.02 4.47
C HIS A 195 7.62 4.51 4.11
N THR A 196 6.87 5.32 4.85
CA THR A 196 6.71 6.74 4.55
C THR A 196 7.04 7.66 5.73
N ALA A 197 8.01 7.27 6.56
CA ALA A 197 8.31 7.91 7.85
C ALA A 197 8.44 9.44 7.78
N GLY A 198 9.21 9.97 6.82
CA GLY A 198 9.35 11.42 6.62
C GLY A 198 8.07 12.17 6.24
N GLY A 199 6.99 11.47 5.93
CA GLY A 199 5.67 12.03 5.64
C GLY A 199 4.79 12.26 6.87
N TRP A 200 5.18 11.81 8.07
CA TRP A 200 4.37 11.91 9.29
C TRP A 200 5.12 12.70 10.35
N ASN A 201 4.43 13.57 11.09
CA ASN A 201 5.02 14.22 12.27
C ASN A 201 5.21 13.17 13.38
N ALA A 202 4.23 12.29 13.58
CA ALA A 202 4.37 11.14 14.46
C ALA A 202 3.38 10.02 14.10
N VAL A 203 3.69 8.83 14.62
CA VAL A 203 2.89 7.62 14.43
C VAL A 203 2.52 7.02 15.79
N ALA A 204 1.28 6.58 15.96
CA ALA A 204 0.82 5.85 17.15
C ALA A 204 0.29 4.46 16.76
N ALA A 205 0.98 3.41 17.20
CA ALA A 205 0.56 2.03 17.00
C ALA A 205 -0.01 1.47 18.30
N ILE A 206 -1.26 0.97 18.25
CA ILE A 206 -2.01 0.46 19.40
C ILE A 206 -2.28 -1.03 19.18
N SER A 207 -1.76 -1.89 20.07
CA SER A 207 -1.90 -3.36 20.00
C SER A 207 -1.62 -3.96 18.61
N GLY A 208 -0.70 -3.36 17.85
CA GLY A 208 -0.36 -3.80 16.51
C GLY A 208 0.67 -4.92 16.50
N ARG A 209 0.51 -5.90 15.59
CA ARG A 209 1.61 -6.83 15.29
C ARG A 209 2.78 -6.04 14.70
N SER A 210 4.00 -6.49 15.01
CA SER A 210 5.23 -5.86 14.55
C SER A 210 6.24 -6.84 13.95
N ASP A 211 5.91 -8.12 13.94
CA ASP A 211 6.84 -9.20 13.58
C ASP A 211 6.04 -10.36 12.96
N PHE A 212 6.25 -10.62 11.68
CA PHE A 212 5.57 -11.68 10.96
C PHE A 212 6.00 -13.07 11.40
N TYR A 213 7.26 -13.24 11.76
CA TYR A 213 7.82 -14.53 12.19
C TYR A 213 7.23 -14.94 13.54
N LEU A 214 7.06 -13.99 14.45
CA LEU A 214 6.35 -14.21 15.71
C LEU A 214 4.87 -14.54 15.46
N TRP A 215 4.21 -13.79 14.57
CA TRP A 215 2.78 -13.97 14.27
C TRP A 215 2.47 -15.34 13.67
N PHE A 216 3.21 -15.73 12.63
CA PHE A 216 3.04 -17.00 11.93
C PHE A 216 3.82 -18.17 12.56
N LYS A 217 4.55 -17.93 13.66
CA LYS A 217 5.39 -18.92 14.35
C LYS A 217 6.41 -19.57 13.41
N LEU A 218 7.00 -18.77 12.54
CA LEU A 218 7.99 -19.18 11.56
C LEU A 218 9.40 -18.91 12.09
N GLN A 219 10.36 -19.77 11.72
CA GLN A 219 11.77 -19.48 11.90
C GLN A 219 12.30 -18.80 10.65
N ARG A 220 12.71 -17.53 10.76
CA ARG A 220 13.17 -16.75 9.61
C ARG A 220 14.28 -17.45 8.85
N GLU A 221 15.27 -18.00 9.55
CA GLU A 221 16.45 -18.66 8.96
C GLU A 221 16.11 -19.97 8.24
N ALA A 222 14.96 -20.57 8.53
CA ALA A 222 14.49 -21.77 7.84
C ALA A 222 13.80 -21.46 6.51
N LEU A 223 13.44 -20.20 6.24
CA LEU A 223 12.82 -19.79 4.98
C LEU A 223 13.88 -19.50 3.91
N PRO A 224 13.60 -19.83 2.63
CA PRO A 224 14.49 -19.45 1.53
C PRO A 224 14.61 -17.93 1.41
N SER A 225 15.75 -17.45 0.90
CA SER A 225 16.07 -16.01 0.81
C SER A 225 14.97 -15.21 0.10
N TRP A 226 14.45 -15.71 -1.01
CA TRP A 226 13.41 -15.01 -1.77
C TRP A 226 12.13 -14.80 -0.96
N LYS A 227 11.78 -15.74 -0.08
CA LYS A 227 10.57 -15.68 0.75
C LYS A 227 10.78 -14.75 1.95
N ARG A 228 11.98 -14.77 2.56
CA ARG A 228 12.36 -13.81 3.61
C ARG A 228 12.22 -12.38 3.12
N ALA A 229 12.68 -12.09 1.90
CA ALA A 229 12.57 -10.75 1.32
C ALA A 229 11.12 -10.24 1.25
N LEU A 230 10.15 -11.11 0.97
CA LEU A 230 8.74 -10.73 0.86
C LEU A 230 8.11 -10.44 2.24
N TYR A 231 8.46 -11.24 3.26
CA TYR A 231 8.04 -10.96 4.64
C TYR A 231 8.71 -9.69 5.18
N ASP A 232 10.03 -9.58 5.04
CA ASP A 232 10.82 -8.45 5.53
C ASP A 232 10.40 -7.13 4.88
N ALA A 233 9.84 -7.16 3.66
CA ALA A 233 9.41 -5.97 2.92
C ALA A 233 8.29 -5.20 3.61
N ASP A 234 7.43 -5.86 4.38
CA ASP A 234 6.31 -5.22 5.09
C ASP A 234 6.44 -5.35 6.64
N ASP A 235 7.54 -5.94 7.13
CA ASP A 235 7.73 -6.22 8.56
C ASP A 235 8.29 -5.00 9.34
N PRO A 236 7.56 -4.47 10.33
CA PRO A 236 7.98 -3.29 11.08
C PRO A 236 9.35 -3.38 11.75
N ARG A 237 9.76 -4.55 12.24
CA ARG A 237 11.07 -4.69 12.91
C ARG A 237 12.23 -4.59 11.94
N PHE A 238 12.05 -5.00 10.69
CA PHE A 238 13.08 -4.89 9.65
C PHE A 238 13.17 -3.47 9.08
N LEU A 239 12.06 -2.73 9.11
CA LEU A 239 11.98 -1.35 8.62
C LEU A 239 12.25 -0.29 9.71
N ILE A 240 12.37 -0.68 10.98
CA ILE A 240 12.38 0.24 12.14
C ILE A 240 13.43 1.37 12.07
N ARG A 241 14.55 1.16 11.36
CA ARG A 241 15.57 2.21 11.13
C ARG A 241 15.00 3.46 10.44
N ASN A 242 13.95 3.29 9.63
CA ASN A 242 13.28 4.41 8.96
C ASN A 242 12.67 5.42 9.94
N ALA A 243 12.39 5.00 11.19
CA ALA A 243 11.86 5.87 12.24
C ALA A 243 12.87 6.88 12.81
N ARG A 244 14.10 6.97 12.28
CA ARG A 244 15.18 7.84 12.81
C ARG A 244 14.73 9.28 13.11
N ASN A 245 13.85 9.82 12.28
CA ASN A 245 13.37 11.20 12.37
C ASN A 245 11.87 11.32 12.64
N THR A 246 11.19 10.20 12.87
CA THR A 246 9.73 10.16 13.05
C THR A 246 9.44 9.45 14.36
N PRO A 247 8.97 10.17 15.39
CA PRO A 247 8.68 9.55 16.68
C PRO A 247 7.49 8.59 16.59
N PHE A 248 7.63 7.42 17.22
CA PHE A 248 6.57 6.43 17.37
C PHE A 248 6.08 6.36 18.81
N LEU A 249 4.77 6.34 19.03
CA LEU A 249 4.16 5.93 20.28
C LEU A 249 3.64 4.50 20.14
N VAL A 250 4.26 3.59 20.88
CA VAL A 250 3.87 2.18 20.96
C VAL A 250 3.00 1.99 22.20
N GLN A 251 1.82 1.39 22.02
CA GLN A 251 0.89 1.13 23.12
C GLN A 251 0.38 -0.30 23.08
N HIS A 252 0.28 -0.95 24.24
CA HIS A 252 -0.24 -2.32 24.35
C HIS A 252 -0.90 -2.57 25.71
N GLY A 253 -1.93 -3.42 25.75
CA GLY A 253 -2.44 -4.01 26.98
C GLY A 253 -1.58 -5.20 27.42
N ALA A 254 -1.12 -5.26 28.67
CA ALA A 254 -0.25 -6.36 29.11
C ALA A 254 -0.94 -7.74 29.15
N LEU A 255 -2.28 -7.76 29.14
CA LEU A 255 -3.12 -8.96 29.16
C LEU A 255 -3.75 -9.25 27.79
N ASP A 256 -3.24 -8.64 26.72
CA ASP A 256 -3.72 -8.85 25.35
C ASP A 256 -3.50 -10.31 24.89
N THR A 257 -4.59 -11.01 24.61
CA THR A 257 -4.58 -12.41 24.14
C THR A 257 -4.82 -12.54 22.64
N VAL A 258 -5.08 -11.43 21.93
CA VAL A 258 -5.35 -11.43 20.49
C VAL A 258 -4.06 -11.14 19.73
N VAL A 259 -3.35 -10.08 20.13
CA VAL A 259 -2.00 -9.77 19.67
C VAL A 259 -1.10 -9.80 20.88
N SER A 260 -0.10 -10.69 20.88
CA SER A 260 0.80 -10.78 22.03
C SER A 260 1.53 -9.44 22.29
N PRO A 261 1.60 -8.95 23.54
CA PRO A 261 2.38 -7.77 23.91
C PRO A 261 3.87 -7.88 23.53
N GLU A 262 4.33 -9.11 23.30
CA GLU A 262 5.68 -9.40 22.82
C GLU A 262 6.01 -8.65 21.51
N HIS A 263 5.04 -8.45 20.60
CA HIS A 263 5.25 -7.61 19.42
C HIS A 263 5.74 -6.21 19.80
N SER A 264 4.99 -5.52 20.67
CA SER A 264 5.38 -4.18 21.12
C SER A 264 6.68 -4.17 21.91
N ARG A 265 6.95 -5.17 22.75
CA ARG A 265 8.19 -5.28 23.51
C ARG A 265 9.42 -5.43 22.60
N LEU A 266 9.32 -6.27 21.57
CA LEU A 266 10.42 -6.52 20.62
C LEU A 266 10.76 -5.28 19.79
N ILE A 267 9.77 -4.62 19.19
CA ILE A 267 10.04 -3.41 18.40
C ILE A 267 10.53 -2.24 19.26
N VAL A 268 10.08 -2.14 20.52
CA VAL A 268 10.61 -1.18 21.50
C VAL A 268 12.06 -1.52 21.88
N ALA A 269 12.41 -2.80 22.02
CA ALA A 269 13.79 -3.22 22.26
C ALA A 269 14.70 -2.84 21.07
N ASP A 270 14.22 -3.03 19.83
CA ASP A 270 14.94 -2.59 18.63
C ASP A 270 15.11 -1.07 18.58
N ALA A 271 14.05 -0.32 18.90
CA ALA A 271 14.10 1.15 18.97
C ALA A 271 15.12 1.65 20.02
N LYS A 272 15.15 1.03 21.20
CA LYS A 272 16.16 1.32 22.25
C LYS A 272 17.57 1.04 21.76
N ARG A 273 17.80 -0.15 21.20
CA ARG A 273 19.12 -0.57 20.69
C ARG A 273 19.65 0.36 19.61
N LEU A 274 18.77 0.90 18.77
CA LEU A 274 19.11 1.79 17.66
C LEU A 274 19.07 3.29 18.05
N ASN A 275 18.75 3.62 19.30
CA ASN A 275 18.56 4.99 19.79
C ASN A 275 17.57 5.79 18.92
N LEU A 276 16.43 5.19 18.59
CA LEU A 276 15.37 5.80 17.80
C LEU A 276 14.40 6.58 18.69
N PRO A 277 13.72 7.62 18.17
CA PRO A 277 12.72 8.35 18.94
C PRO A 277 11.46 7.49 19.13
N PHE A 278 11.16 7.10 20.36
CA PHE A 278 9.91 6.42 20.68
C PHE A 278 9.36 6.81 22.05
N ARG A 279 8.07 6.58 22.24
CA ARG A 279 7.40 6.45 23.53
C ARG A 279 6.75 5.07 23.61
N TYR A 280 6.73 4.48 24.80
CA TYR A 280 6.11 3.18 25.02
C TYR A 280 5.21 3.24 26.25
N PHE A 281 3.99 2.76 26.09
CA PHE A 281 3.02 2.64 27.16
C PHE A 281 2.41 1.23 27.15
N GLU A 282 2.75 0.42 28.15
CA GLU A 282 2.10 -0.87 28.37
C GLU A 282 1.15 -0.75 29.57
N GLN A 283 -0.13 -1.02 29.39
CA GLN A 283 -1.14 -0.93 30.45
C GLN A 283 -1.20 -2.26 31.22
N PRO A 284 -0.86 -2.32 32.52
CA PRO A 284 -0.73 -3.59 33.24
C PRO A 284 -2.00 -4.46 33.26
N ASN A 285 -3.17 -3.83 33.31
CA ASN A 285 -4.47 -4.52 33.29
C ASN A 285 -5.21 -4.33 31.96
N GLY A 286 -4.54 -3.78 30.93
CA GLY A 286 -5.14 -3.56 29.62
C GLY A 286 -5.22 -4.86 28.84
N ASP A 287 -6.33 -5.04 28.11
CA ASP A 287 -6.57 -6.13 27.17
C ASP A 287 -6.48 -5.64 25.72
N HIS A 288 -7.07 -6.38 24.77
CA HIS A 288 -7.13 -5.99 23.36
C HIS A 288 -8.29 -5.05 23.01
N TYR A 289 -9.23 -4.81 23.91
CA TYR A 289 -10.57 -4.37 23.56
C TYR A 289 -10.81 -2.87 23.79
N ASP A 290 -12.03 -2.44 23.49
CA ASP A 290 -12.41 -1.04 23.30
C ASP A 290 -12.02 -0.12 24.46
N GLU A 291 -12.12 -0.57 25.72
CA GLU A 291 -11.74 0.25 26.86
C GLU A 291 -10.25 0.64 26.82
N PHE A 292 -9.37 -0.32 26.55
CA PHE A 292 -7.95 -0.06 26.37
C PHE A 292 -7.70 0.78 25.11
N GLN A 293 -8.31 0.40 23.98
CA GLN A 293 -8.07 1.07 22.69
C GLN A 293 -8.52 2.54 22.71
N PHE A 294 -9.67 2.84 23.32
CA PHE A 294 -10.17 4.19 23.52
C PHE A 294 -9.18 5.03 24.33
N ALA A 295 -8.75 4.53 25.49
CA ALA A 295 -7.79 5.23 26.33
C ALA A 295 -6.43 5.42 25.62
N ALA A 296 -6.01 4.44 24.82
CA ALA A 296 -4.79 4.53 24.00
C ALA A 296 -4.89 5.60 22.92
N MET A 297 -6.05 5.73 22.28
CA MET A 297 -6.28 6.76 21.28
C MET A 297 -6.32 8.17 21.91
N GLU A 298 -6.95 8.34 23.08
CA GLU A 298 -6.90 9.62 23.80
C GLU A 298 -5.47 10.01 24.16
N ARG A 299 -4.66 9.06 24.67
CA ARG A 299 -3.23 9.30 24.95
C ARG A 299 -2.46 9.70 23.69
N ALA A 300 -2.72 9.07 22.55
CA ALA A 300 -2.07 9.41 21.29
C ALA A 300 -2.42 10.84 20.85
N LEU A 301 -3.71 11.20 20.90
CA LEU A 301 -4.19 12.55 20.55
C LEU A 301 -3.59 13.62 21.45
N ASP A 302 -3.53 13.38 22.77
CA ASP A 302 -2.92 14.30 23.71
C ASP A 302 -1.41 14.42 23.49
N TRP A 303 -0.73 13.33 23.20
CA TRP A 303 0.69 13.37 22.85
C TRP A 303 0.95 14.15 21.56
N PHE A 304 0.17 13.94 20.50
CA PHE A 304 0.33 14.66 19.23
C PHE A 304 0.24 16.19 19.39
N LYS A 305 -0.57 16.69 20.34
CA LYS A 305 -0.65 18.12 20.64
C LYS A 305 0.62 18.70 21.27
N THR A 306 1.44 17.86 21.89
CA THR A 306 2.69 18.28 22.55
C THR A 306 3.89 18.30 21.60
N LEU A 307 3.74 17.75 20.40
CA LEU A 307 4.85 17.64 19.45
C LEU A 307 5.14 19.00 18.80
N PRO A 308 6.42 19.35 18.66
CA PRO A 308 6.81 20.56 17.96
C PRO A 308 6.54 20.42 16.45
N THR A 309 6.59 21.54 15.74
CA THR A 309 6.74 21.53 14.29
C THR A 309 8.01 20.74 13.92
N PRO A 310 7.92 19.75 13.02
CA PRO A 310 9.07 18.98 12.58
C PRO A 310 10.03 19.87 11.80
N ILE A 311 11.31 19.78 12.13
CA ILE A 311 12.39 20.40 11.37
C ILE A 311 12.89 19.35 10.38
N PRO A 312 13.00 19.66 9.06
CA PRO A 312 13.57 18.74 8.10
C PRO A 312 14.93 18.21 8.59
N PRO A 313 15.17 16.89 8.63
CA PRO A 313 16.34 16.34 9.31
C PRO A 313 17.62 16.55 8.50
N ARG A 314 18.74 16.81 9.19
CA ARG A 314 20.08 16.79 8.55
C ARG A 314 20.60 15.38 8.29
N LYS A 315 20.16 14.39 9.06
CA LYS A 315 20.58 12.99 8.97
C LYS A 315 19.37 12.10 8.74
N ILE A 316 19.45 11.19 7.79
CA ILE A 316 18.38 10.25 7.46
C ILE A 316 18.93 8.82 7.39
N GLU A 317 18.04 7.85 7.63
CA GLU A 317 18.25 6.44 7.36
C GLU A 317 17.06 5.93 6.53
N LEU A 318 17.36 5.13 5.53
CA LEU A 318 16.41 4.45 4.67
C LEU A 318 16.82 2.97 4.60
N VAL A 319 15.87 2.09 4.86
CA VAL A 319 15.91 0.66 4.64
C VAL A 319 14.68 0.29 3.81
N ALA A 320 14.88 -0.49 2.76
CA ALA A 320 13.81 -0.98 1.91
C ALA A 320 14.17 -2.34 1.32
N VAL A 321 13.15 -3.18 1.07
CA VAL A 321 13.30 -4.45 0.35
C VAL A 321 12.55 -4.42 -0.98
N ASP A 322 11.43 -3.69 -1.03
CA ASP A 322 10.72 -3.36 -2.26
C ASP A 322 11.20 -1.99 -2.78
N LEU A 323 11.64 -1.96 -4.04
CA LEU A 323 12.12 -0.72 -4.68
C LEU A 323 11.02 0.34 -4.78
N ARG A 324 9.75 -0.07 -4.89
CA ARG A 324 8.59 0.85 -4.92
C ARG A 324 8.47 1.66 -3.63
N GLU A 325 8.94 1.12 -2.51
CA GLU A 325 8.85 1.71 -1.18
C GLU A 325 10.15 2.40 -0.74
N ALA A 326 11.17 2.45 -1.61
CA ALA A 326 12.53 2.83 -1.24
C ALA A 326 12.75 4.35 -1.17
N SER A 327 11.98 5.05 -0.33
CA SER A 327 12.14 6.48 -0.07
C SER A 327 11.96 6.83 1.41
N ASN A 328 12.74 7.79 1.92
CA ASN A 328 12.51 8.35 3.24
C ASN A 328 13.03 9.78 3.32
N ALA A 329 12.19 10.69 3.80
CA ALA A 329 12.46 12.13 3.90
C ALA A 329 12.96 12.70 2.55
N TRP A 330 14.24 13.05 2.47
CA TRP A 330 14.85 13.66 1.28
C TRP A 330 15.70 12.68 0.45
N ALA A 331 15.60 11.37 0.68
CA ALA A 331 16.33 10.37 -0.09
C ALA A 331 15.39 9.35 -0.75
N ARG A 332 15.75 8.92 -1.96
CA ARG A 332 15.09 7.86 -2.72
C ARG A 332 16.13 6.97 -3.38
N VAL A 333 15.97 5.65 -3.26
CA VAL A 333 16.76 4.67 -4.00
C VAL A 333 16.02 4.31 -5.29
N GLU A 334 16.73 4.37 -6.42
CA GLU A 334 16.17 4.13 -7.75
C GLU A 334 16.57 2.79 -8.34
N ALA A 335 17.60 2.14 -7.78
CA ALA A 335 18.01 0.79 -8.17
C ALA A 335 18.81 0.12 -7.05
N PHE A 336 18.55 -1.17 -6.85
CA PHE A 336 19.36 -2.05 -6.00
C PHE A 336 20.46 -2.74 -6.82
N GLU A 337 21.52 -3.18 -6.15
CA GLU A 337 22.56 -4.00 -6.78
C GLU A 337 22.06 -5.45 -6.96
N THR A 338 21.35 -5.94 -5.95
CA THR A 338 20.75 -7.28 -5.85
C THR A 338 19.32 -7.15 -5.34
N TYR A 339 18.37 -7.67 -6.12
CA TYR A 339 16.94 -7.68 -5.76
C TYR A 339 16.62 -8.95 -4.96
N GLY A 340 15.59 -8.87 -4.10
CA GLY A 340 15.32 -9.94 -3.13
C GLY A 340 16.20 -9.87 -1.88
N GLU A 341 16.85 -8.73 -1.65
CA GLU A 341 17.61 -8.42 -0.45
C GLU A 341 17.31 -6.98 -0.01
N SER A 342 17.48 -6.69 1.28
CA SER A 342 17.33 -5.33 1.79
C SER A 342 18.44 -4.41 1.25
N ALA A 343 18.07 -3.20 0.86
CA ALA A 343 18.98 -2.10 0.62
C ALA A 343 18.93 -1.11 1.78
N SER A 344 20.05 -0.44 2.06
CA SER A 344 20.08 0.66 3.02
C SER A 344 20.92 1.84 2.54
N LEU A 345 20.47 3.03 2.94
CA LEU A 345 21.12 4.30 2.68
C LEU A 345 21.07 5.14 3.97
N ARG A 346 22.21 5.67 4.37
CA ARG A 346 22.29 6.72 5.40
C ARG A 346 22.90 7.94 4.78
N ALA A 347 22.29 9.10 4.98
CA ALA A 347 22.83 10.34 4.45
C ALA A 347 22.82 11.44 5.51
N GLN A 348 23.85 12.28 5.49
CA GLN A 348 24.05 13.36 6.45
C GLN A 348 24.55 14.63 5.77
N ILE A 349 23.88 15.75 6.04
CA ILE A 349 24.25 17.08 5.55
C ILE A 349 25.18 17.76 6.56
N GLY A 350 26.47 17.83 6.22
CA GLY A 350 27.49 18.62 6.91
C GLY A 350 27.53 20.08 6.45
N ASP A 351 28.63 20.78 6.73
CA ASP A 351 28.79 22.20 6.35
C ASP A 351 29.26 22.38 4.91
N ASN A 352 30.10 21.47 4.41
CA ASN A 352 30.69 21.50 3.07
C ASN A 352 30.51 20.18 2.30
N ALA A 353 29.87 19.19 2.91
CA ALA A 353 29.69 17.87 2.31
C ALA A 353 28.32 17.27 2.65
N ILE A 354 27.82 16.43 1.74
CA ILE A 354 26.78 15.46 2.01
C ILE A 354 27.44 14.09 1.98
N GLU A 355 27.46 13.42 3.14
CA GLU A 355 28.04 12.09 3.31
C GLU A 355 26.94 11.05 3.17
N VAL A 356 27.20 10.01 2.38
CA VAL A 356 26.26 8.93 2.11
C VAL A 356 26.96 7.59 2.31
N GLU A 357 26.39 6.74 3.15
CA GLU A 357 26.75 5.33 3.29
C GLU A 357 25.67 4.48 2.64
N THR A 358 26.05 3.53 1.80
CA THR A 358 25.10 2.64 1.13
C THR A 358 25.45 1.16 1.32
N GLN A 359 24.42 0.32 1.32
CA GLN A 359 24.52 -1.13 1.22
C GLN A 359 23.47 -1.60 0.22
N ASN A 360 23.89 -2.35 -0.81
CA ASN A 360 23.01 -2.85 -1.87
C ASN A 360 22.24 -1.73 -2.62
N VAL A 361 22.91 -0.61 -2.90
CA VAL A 361 22.33 0.53 -3.64
C VAL A 361 23.16 0.82 -4.87
N ALA A 362 22.53 0.68 -6.04
CA ALA A 362 23.15 0.96 -7.33
C ALA A 362 22.90 2.41 -7.79
N ARG A 363 21.78 3.02 -7.40
CA ARG A 363 21.42 4.40 -7.75
C ARG A 363 20.53 5.03 -6.70
N PHE A 364 20.77 6.30 -6.37
CA PHE A 364 19.91 7.09 -5.49
C PHE A 364 19.75 8.53 -5.97
N ILE A 365 18.71 9.18 -5.44
CA ILE A 365 18.42 10.60 -5.61
C ILE A 365 18.27 11.23 -4.22
N LEU A 366 18.89 12.38 -4.00
CA LEU A 366 18.74 13.19 -2.81
C LEU A 366 18.14 14.56 -3.15
N GLU A 367 17.22 15.02 -2.31
CA GLU A 367 16.57 16.33 -2.37
C GLU A 367 16.77 17.08 -1.06
N PRO A 368 18.03 17.41 -0.72
CA PRO A 368 18.37 17.95 0.60
C PRO A 368 17.60 19.23 0.91
N PRO A 369 17.16 19.44 2.18
CA PRO A 369 16.44 20.65 2.55
C PRO A 369 17.28 21.91 2.32
N GLN A 370 16.76 22.83 1.49
CA GLN A 370 17.47 24.06 1.09
C GLN A 370 17.89 24.94 2.28
N ARG A 371 17.21 24.84 3.42
CA ARG A 371 17.56 25.55 4.67
C ARG A 371 18.97 25.25 5.20
N TYR A 372 19.57 24.13 4.79
CA TYR A 372 20.92 23.73 5.21
C TYR A 372 21.97 24.03 4.15
N LEU A 373 21.56 24.53 2.99
CA LEU A 373 22.42 24.74 1.84
C LEU A 373 22.53 26.24 1.58
N ARG A 374 23.70 26.71 1.15
CA ARG A 374 23.92 28.13 0.81
C ARG A 374 24.00 28.29 -0.70
N ALA A 375 23.26 29.25 -1.24
CA ALA A 375 23.33 29.57 -2.66
C ALA A 375 24.76 29.92 -3.06
N GLY A 376 25.25 29.32 -4.15
CA GLY A 376 26.61 29.53 -4.68
C GLY A 376 27.73 28.81 -3.92
N GLN A 377 27.44 28.11 -2.81
CA GLN A 377 28.41 27.25 -2.14
C GLN A 377 28.44 25.89 -2.83
N LYS A 378 29.61 25.49 -3.35
CA LYS A 378 29.81 24.12 -3.80
C LYS A 378 29.90 23.17 -2.61
N ILE A 379 29.27 22.00 -2.74
CA ILE A 379 29.22 20.97 -1.70
C ILE A 379 29.78 19.66 -2.27
N SER A 380 30.65 19.00 -1.52
CA SER A 380 31.14 17.65 -1.87
C SER A 380 30.05 16.61 -1.61
N LEU A 381 29.74 15.77 -2.60
CA LEU A 381 29.04 14.51 -2.36
C LEU A 381 30.08 13.43 -2.06
N VAL A 382 30.03 12.83 -0.88
CA VAL A 382 30.93 11.74 -0.49
C VAL A 382 30.10 10.47 -0.33
N VAL A 383 30.36 9.45 -1.14
CA VAL A 383 29.65 8.17 -1.10
C VAL A 383 30.63 7.08 -0.69
N ASN A 384 30.31 6.37 0.39
CA ASN A 384 31.15 5.30 0.96
C ASN A 384 32.61 5.73 1.19
N GLY A 385 32.79 6.97 1.68
CA GLY A 385 34.10 7.57 1.97
C GLY A 385 34.86 8.11 0.76
N VAL A 386 34.29 8.04 -0.45
CA VAL A 386 34.91 8.54 -1.69
C VAL A 386 34.16 9.77 -2.18
N GLU A 387 34.89 10.85 -2.50
CA GLU A 387 34.30 12.03 -3.14
C GLU A 387 33.81 11.67 -4.55
N ALA A 388 32.49 11.71 -4.74
CA ALA A 388 31.83 11.34 -5.98
C ALA A 388 31.63 12.53 -6.91
N ALA A 389 31.34 13.72 -6.35
CA ALA A 389 31.10 14.94 -7.13
C ALA A 389 31.21 16.22 -6.29
N GLN A 390 31.41 17.35 -6.97
CA GLN A 390 31.21 18.71 -6.45
C GLN A 390 29.93 19.28 -7.05
N LEU A 391 28.97 19.63 -6.21
CA LEU A 391 27.60 19.92 -6.64
C LEU A 391 27.18 21.34 -6.27
N ASP A 392 26.31 21.93 -7.09
CA ASP A 392 25.50 23.08 -6.71
C ASP A 392 24.23 22.57 -6.00
N PRO A 393 23.97 22.96 -4.74
CA PRO A 393 22.84 22.47 -3.95
C PRO A 393 21.45 22.87 -4.46
N ALA A 394 21.35 23.72 -5.48
CA ALA A 394 20.07 24.15 -6.02
C ALA A 394 19.27 23.06 -6.76
N SER A 395 19.86 21.88 -6.99
CA SER A 395 19.27 20.81 -7.81
C SER A 395 19.18 19.47 -7.06
N SER A 396 18.28 18.58 -7.50
CA SER A 396 18.28 17.19 -7.05
C SER A 396 19.62 16.52 -7.36
N ILE A 397 20.17 15.80 -6.38
CA ILE A 397 21.47 15.14 -6.48
C ILE A 397 21.24 13.71 -6.91
N VAL A 398 21.83 13.30 -8.03
CA VAL A 398 21.74 11.93 -8.52
C VAL A 398 23.11 11.29 -8.43
N TRP A 399 23.17 10.10 -7.87
CA TRP A 399 24.38 9.27 -7.87
C TRP A 399 24.03 7.87 -8.37
N GLU A 400 24.93 7.30 -9.15
CA GLU A 400 24.83 5.93 -9.65
C GLU A 400 26.21 5.29 -9.77
N LYS A 401 26.26 3.97 -9.60
CA LYS A 401 27.43 3.17 -9.94
C LYS A 401 27.58 3.08 -11.46
N SER A 402 28.82 2.98 -11.94
CA SER A 402 29.10 2.85 -13.37
C SER A 402 28.48 1.61 -14.03
N ASP A 403 28.28 0.55 -13.25
CA ASP A 403 27.69 -0.73 -13.66
C ASP A 403 26.22 -0.88 -13.21
N ALA A 404 25.56 0.23 -12.81
CA ALA A 404 24.19 0.19 -12.32
C ALA A 404 23.22 -0.37 -13.39
N LYS A 405 22.39 -1.34 -12.99
CA LYS A 405 21.36 -1.94 -13.83
C LYS A 405 20.03 -1.23 -13.62
N LEU A 406 19.62 -0.43 -14.61
CA LEU A 406 18.52 0.55 -14.49
C LEU A 406 17.25 0.18 -15.28
N GLY A 407 17.13 -1.08 -15.72
CA GLY A 407 15.91 -1.60 -16.34
C GLY A 407 14.71 -1.67 -15.37
N LYS A 408 14.93 -1.86 -14.07
CA LYS A 408 13.89 -1.71 -13.04
C LYS A 408 13.86 -0.29 -12.50
N THR A 409 12.67 0.18 -12.16
CA THR A 409 12.44 1.47 -11.52
C THR A 409 11.40 1.30 -10.40
N PRO A 410 11.24 2.26 -9.47
CA PRO A 410 10.20 2.17 -8.45
C PRO A 410 8.78 1.99 -9.01
N ALA A 411 8.50 2.58 -10.18
CA ALA A 411 7.22 2.42 -10.87
C ALA A 411 7.12 1.12 -11.71
N ARG A 412 8.25 0.44 -11.94
CA ARG A 412 8.35 -0.75 -12.78
C ARG A 412 9.37 -1.72 -12.17
N CYS A 413 8.94 -2.42 -11.15
CA CYS A 413 9.65 -3.50 -10.50
C CYS A 413 8.64 -4.55 -10.01
N GLY A 414 9.09 -5.77 -9.76
CA GLY A 414 8.33 -6.66 -8.89
C GLY A 414 8.56 -6.32 -7.40
N PRO A 415 8.08 -7.14 -6.46
CA PRO A 415 7.44 -8.45 -6.64
C PRO A 415 6.08 -8.40 -7.36
N PHE A 416 5.49 -9.56 -7.67
CA PHE A 416 4.27 -9.68 -8.49
C PHE A 416 3.13 -8.73 -8.07
N LYS A 417 2.94 -8.53 -6.76
CA LYS A 417 1.96 -7.60 -6.20
C LYS A 417 2.03 -6.18 -6.78
N ASN A 418 3.21 -5.71 -7.21
CA ASN A 418 3.38 -4.38 -7.79
C ASN A 418 2.67 -4.22 -9.14
N ALA A 419 2.40 -5.30 -9.87
CA ALA A 419 1.57 -5.26 -11.08
C ALA A 419 0.09 -4.94 -10.78
N LEU A 420 -0.37 -5.16 -9.54
CA LEU A 420 -1.76 -4.97 -9.11
C LEU A 420 -2.02 -3.59 -8.49
N ARG A 421 -0.97 -2.80 -8.29
CA ARG A 421 -1.03 -1.49 -7.60
C ARG A 421 -1.19 -0.30 -8.55
N ASP A 422 -1.06 -0.54 -9.85
CA ASP A 422 -1.36 0.42 -10.92
C ASP A 422 -2.55 -0.11 -11.74
N PRO A 423 -3.17 0.70 -12.63
CA PRO A 423 -4.31 0.23 -13.39
C PRO A 423 -3.99 -1.07 -14.13
N PHE A 424 -4.81 -2.10 -13.97
CA PHE A 424 -4.58 -3.41 -14.56
C PHE A 424 -5.83 -4.02 -15.21
N LEU A 425 -5.60 -4.96 -16.13
CA LEU A 425 -6.63 -5.77 -16.78
C LEU A 425 -6.29 -7.26 -16.65
N LEU A 426 -7.32 -8.08 -16.48
CA LEU A 426 -7.20 -9.54 -16.54
C LEU A 426 -7.47 -10.00 -17.97
N VAL A 427 -6.53 -10.74 -18.55
CA VAL A 427 -6.57 -11.09 -19.98
C VAL A 427 -6.44 -12.58 -20.17
N TYR A 428 -7.49 -13.21 -20.70
CA TYR A 428 -7.48 -14.65 -20.96
C TYR A 428 -7.34 -14.98 -22.44
N GLY A 429 -6.67 -16.09 -22.73
CA GLY A 429 -6.52 -16.61 -24.09
C GLY A 429 -7.48 -17.74 -24.47
N ASP A 430 -7.88 -18.54 -23.47
CA ASP A 430 -8.72 -19.74 -23.62
C ASP A 430 -9.73 -19.88 -22.47
N GLU A 431 -10.51 -20.97 -22.49
CA GLU A 431 -11.57 -21.21 -21.51
C GLU A 431 -11.03 -21.42 -20.09
N LYS A 432 -9.91 -22.15 -19.93
CA LYS A 432 -9.28 -22.31 -18.61
C LYS A 432 -8.81 -20.96 -18.07
N GLY A 433 -8.11 -20.17 -18.89
CA GLY A 433 -7.66 -18.84 -18.52
C GLY A 433 -8.83 -17.89 -18.20
N ARG A 434 -9.98 -18.06 -18.86
CA ARG A 434 -11.20 -17.31 -18.56
C ARG A 434 -11.73 -17.62 -17.16
N ILE A 435 -11.77 -18.91 -16.79
CA ILE A 435 -12.18 -19.37 -15.46
C ILE A 435 -11.21 -18.84 -14.40
N ASP A 436 -9.90 -18.92 -14.64
CA ASP A 436 -8.88 -18.39 -13.74
C ASP A 436 -8.96 -16.87 -13.57
N ALA A 437 -9.22 -16.13 -14.66
CA ALA A 437 -9.44 -14.68 -14.60
C ALA A 437 -10.72 -14.32 -13.83
N GLN A 438 -11.80 -15.10 -13.98
CA GLN A 438 -13.03 -14.92 -13.20
C GLN A 438 -12.82 -15.19 -11.72
N ARG A 439 -12.07 -16.24 -11.40
CA ARG A 439 -11.66 -16.55 -10.03
C ARG A 439 -10.83 -15.42 -9.44
N PHE A 440 -9.83 -14.91 -10.17
CA PHE A 440 -9.07 -13.73 -9.75
C PHE A 440 -9.99 -12.56 -9.41
N ALA A 441 -10.90 -12.22 -10.33
CA ALA A 441 -11.78 -11.05 -10.14
C ALA A 441 -12.70 -11.20 -8.93
N LEU A 442 -13.21 -12.42 -8.68
CA LEU A 442 -14.01 -12.72 -7.51
C LEU A 442 -13.20 -12.56 -6.22
N GLU A 443 -12.01 -13.15 -6.16
CA GLU A 443 -11.12 -13.07 -5.00
C GLU A 443 -10.67 -11.63 -4.75
N TRP A 444 -10.35 -10.85 -5.80
CA TRP A 444 -10.04 -9.42 -5.71
C TRP A 444 -11.22 -8.62 -5.15
N LYS A 445 -12.45 -8.91 -5.59
CA LYS A 445 -13.65 -8.26 -5.05
C LYS A 445 -13.85 -8.60 -3.59
N GLN A 446 -13.66 -9.86 -3.19
CA GLN A 446 -13.82 -10.32 -1.81
C GLN A 446 -12.81 -9.69 -0.86
N SER A 447 -11.54 -9.60 -1.26
CA SER A 447 -10.49 -9.07 -0.40
C SER A 447 -10.42 -7.55 -0.37
N SER A 448 -10.81 -6.86 -1.45
CA SER A 448 -10.53 -5.43 -1.61
C SER A 448 -11.74 -4.56 -1.99
N ASP A 449 -12.92 -5.14 -2.24
CA ASP A 449 -14.03 -4.46 -2.93
C ASP A 449 -13.66 -3.79 -4.26
N GLY A 450 -12.53 -4.20 -4.84
CA GLY A 450 -11.99 -3.69 -6.08
C GLY A 450 -12.73 -4.17 -7.32
N THR A 451 -12.32 -3.65 -8.47
CA THR A 451 -12.87 -4.01 -9.78
C THR A 451 -11.75 -4.51 -10.69
N ALA A 452 -11.74 -5.82 -10.98
CA ALA A 452 -10.77 -6.39 -11.91
C ALA A 452 -11.45 -6.67 -13.25
N THR A 453 -11.24 -5.79 -14.24
CA THR A 453 -11.88 -5.91 -15.56
C THR A 453 -11.26 -7.07 -16.34
N ILE A 454 -12.11 -7.98 -16.85
CA ILE A 454 -11.70 -9.14 -17.64
C ILE A 454 -11.93 -8.86 -19.13
N LYS A 455 -10.94 -9.21 -19.97
CA LYS A 455 -11.04 -9.16 -21.43
C LYS A 455 -10.45 -10.42 -22.07
N ALA A 456 -10.99 -10.83 -23.22
CA ALA A 456 -10.30 -11.80 -24.06
C ALA A 456 -9.05 -11.16 -24.67
N ALA A 457 -7.98 -11.93 -24.89
CA ALA A 457 -6.75 -11.44 -25.50
C ALA A 457 -6.99 -10.82 -26.89
N THR A 458 -7.95 -11.34 -27.66
CA THR A 458 -8.37 -10.82 -28.97
C THR A 458 -9.07 -9.45 -28.91
N GLN A 459 -9.50 -9.02 -27.73
CA GLN A 459 -10.18 -7.74 -27.49
C GLN A 459 -9.23 -6.67 -26.93
N ILE A 460 -7.97 -7.01 -26.66
CA ILE A 460 -6.98 -6.07 -26.13
C ILE A 460 -6.58 -5.08 -27.23
N SER A 461 -6.85 -3.81 -26.95
CA SER A 461 -6.58 -2.70 -27.86
C SER A 461 -5.21 -2.05 -27.61
N THR A 462 -4.73 -1.24 -28.55
CA THR A 462 -3.51 -0.43 -28.34
C THR A 462 -3.63 0.51 -27.12
N PRO A 463 -4.77 1.19 -26.89
CA PRO A 463 -4.99 1.90 -25.62
C PRO A 463 -4.89 1.01 -24.38
N ASP A 464 -5.35 -0.24 -24.42
CA ASP A 464 -5.22 -1.14 -23.26
C ASP A 464 -3.75 -1.41 -22.96
N LYS A 465 -2.98 -1.84 -23.98
CA LYS A 465 -1.53 -2.09 -23.90
C LYS A 465 -0.75 -0.86 -23.38
N ALA A 466 -1.20 0.36 -23.71
CA ALA A 466 -0.55 1.58 -23.28
C ALA A 466 -0.91 2.04 -21.86
N ASN A 467 -2.13 1.77 -21.38
CA ASN A 467 -2.65 2.39 -20.16
C ASN A 467 -2.78 1.44 -18.97
N PHE A 468 -2.63 0.13 -19.17
CA PHE A 468 -2.82 -0.86 -18.11
C PHE A 468 -1.64 -1.82 -18.02
N ASN A 469 -1.38 -2.29 -16.80
CA ASN A 469 -0.68 -3.55 -16.60
C ASN A 469 -1.58 -4.69 -17.08
N LEU A 470 -1.02 -5.68 -17.78
CA LEU A 470 -1.81 -6.80 -18.30
C LEU A 470 -1.48 -8.07 -17.51
N ILE A 471 -2.46 -8.61 -16.80
CA ILE A 471 -2.36 -9.90 -16.10
C ILE A 471 -2.87 -10.98 -17.07
N LEU A 472 -1.94 -11.69 -17.69
CA LEU A 472 -2.15 -12.64 -18.77
C LEU A 472 -2.35 -14.05 -18.21
N PHE A 473 -3.48 -14.67 -18.51
CA PHE A 473 -3.81 -16.05 -18.14
C PHE A 473 -3.65 -16.97 -19.36
N GLY A 474 -2.98 -18.11 -19.15
CA GLY A 474 -2.75 -19.13 -20.18
C GLY A 474 -1.27 -19.45 -20.40
N THR A 475 -0.94 -20.03 -21.55
CA THR A 475 0.44 -20.32 -21.99
C THR A 475 0.72 -19.67 -23.34
N ARG A 476 1.93 -19.85 -23.88
CA ARG A 476 2.27 -19.48 -25.26
C ARG A 476 1.28 -20.02 -26.29
N GLN A 477 0.75 -21.23 -26.10
CA GLN A 477 -0.16 -21.86 -27.06
C GLN A 477 -1.59 -21.33 -26.94
N THR A 478 -1.98 -20.82 -25.76
CA THR A 478 -3.38 -20.49 -25.49
C THR A 478 -3.66 -19.00 -25.41
N ASN A 479 -2.64 -18.17 -25.13
CA ASN A 479 -2.79 -16.72 -25.07
C ASN A 479 -1.88 -16.03 -26.11
N PRO A 480 -2.45 -15.36 -27.14
CA PRO A 480 -1.66 -14.76 -28.22
C PRO A 480 -0.76 -13.61 -27.75
N LEU A 481 -1.09 -12.93 -26.64
CA LEU A 481 -0.21 -11.90 -26.07
C LEU A 481 0.98 -12.51 -25.33
N ILE A 482 0.84 -13.70 -24.75
CA ILE A 482 1.98 -14.45 -24.21
C ILE A 482 2.83 -14.95 -25.39
N ALA A 483 2.19 -15.48 -26.44
CA ALA A 483 2.89 -15.94 -27.65
C ALA A 483 3.76 -14.84 -28.28
N GLU A 484 3.23 -13.61 -28.36
CA GLU A 484 3.91 -12.43 -28.91
C GLU A 484 5.26 -12.12 -28.22
N ILE A 485 5.40 -12.49 -26.94
CA ILE A 485 6.54 -12.08 -26.10
C ILE A 485 7.37 -13.26 -25.58
N ALA A 486 6.94 -14.49 -25.85
CA ALA A 486 7.46 -15.68 -25.18
C ALA A 486 8.94 -16.00 -25.48
N ASP A 487 9.49 -15.48 -26.57
CA ASP A 487 10.93 -15.60 -26.87
C ASP A 487 11.78 -14.66 -26.00
N ASP A 488 11.20 -13.56 -25.50
CA ASP A 488 11.87 -12.62 -24.58
C ASP A 488 11.69 -13.01 -23.10
N LEU A 489 10.77 -13.93 -22.82
CA LEU A 489 10.49 -14.36 -21.45
C LEU A 489 11.61 -15.29 -20.94
N PRO A 490 12.14 -15.05 -19.72
CA PRO A 490 13.17 -15.89 -19.13
C PRO A 490 12.62 -17.26 -18.72
N LEU A 491 11.31 -17.34 -18.51
CA LEU A 491 10.62 -18.53 -18.04
C LEU A 491 9.22 -18.66 -18.68
N GLU A 492 8.85 -19.86 -19.10
CA GLU A 492 7.49 -20.19 -19.55
C GLU A 492 7.09 -21.61 -19.14
N LEU A 493 5.79 -21.84 -18.94
CA LEU A 493 5.23 -23.16 -18.75
C LEU A 493 5.06 -23.87 -20.11
N THR A 494 5.44 -25.14 -20.19
CA THR A 494 5.27 -26.00 -21.38
C THR A 494 4.41 -27.23 -21.02
N PRO A 495 3.89 -27.99 -22.01
CA PRO A 495 3.13 -29.20 -21.73
C PRO A 495 3.91 -30.26 -20.93
N GLU A 496 5.23 -30.30 -21.06
CA GLU A 496 6.12 -31.28 -20.43
C GLU A 496 6.74 -30.79 -19.11
N GLY A 497 6.49 -29.53 -18.71
CA GLY A 497 7.08 -28.92 -17.53
C GLY A 497 7.23 -27.41 -17.68
N TYR A 498 8.46 -26.90 -17.54
CA TYR A 498 8.74 -25.48 -17.78
C TYR A 498 10.10 -25.27 -18.46
N ARG A 499 10.21 -24.17 -19.21
CA ARG A 499 11.45 -23.75 -19.88
C ARG A 499 12.03 -22.55 -19.15
N ARG A 500 13.33 -22.57 -18.87
CA ARG A 500 14.14 -21.45 -18.36
C ARG A 500 15.30 -21.19 -19.31
N GLY A 501 15.26 -20.07 -20.02
CA GLY A 501 16.18 -19.81 -21.13
C GLY A 501 16.13 -20.95 -22.16
N GLU A 502 17.24 -21.64 -22.37
CA GLU A 502 17.36 -22.79 -23.28
C GLU A 502 17.09 -24.15 -22.61
N LYS A 503 16.95 -24.18 -21.28
CA LYS A 503 16.78 -25.43 -20.53
C LYS A 503 15.31 -25.75 -20.33
N THR A 504 14.93 -27.01 -20.57
CA THR A 504 13.61 -27.54 -20.22
C THR A 504 13.74 -28.44 -19.00
N VAL A 505 12.89 -28.20 -18.00
CA VAL A 505 12.80 -29.03 -16.80
C VAL A 505 11.46 -29.74 -16.84
N ALA A 506 11.50 -31.06 -16.82
CA ALA A 506 10.29 -31.88 -16.86
C ALA A 506 9.50 -31.77 -15.54
N GLY A 507 8.18 -31.73 -15.63
CA GLY A 507 7.29 -31.70 -14.48
C GLY A 507 5.84 -31.75 -14.88
N GLN A 508 4.97 -32.09 -13.93
CA GLN A 508 3.52 -32.14 -14.13
C GLN A 508 2.83 -31.34 -13.04
N ASN A 509 1.60 -30.87 -13.31
CA ASN A 509 0.80 -30.09 -12.37
C ASN A 509 1.58 -28.91 -11.78
N LEU A 510 2.24 -28.16 -12.66
CA LEU A 510 3.00 -26.98 -12.28
C LEU A 510 2.19 -25.71 -12.51
N GLY A 511 2.46 -24.70 -11.70
CA GLY A 511 2.04 -23.32 -11.93
C GLY A 511 3.24 -22.40 -12.13
N VAL A 512 3.04 -21.35 -12.91
CA VAL A 512 3.99 -20.25 -13.06
C VAL A 512 3.28 -18.94 -12.71
N ARG A 513 3.89 -18.16 -11.82
CA ARG A 513 3.58 -16.73 -11.66
C ARG A 513 4.83 -15.94 -11.96
N MET A 514 4.70 -14.87 -12.75
CA MET A 514 5.82 -14.00 -13.09
C MET A 514 5.34 -12.58 -13.33
N VAL A 515 6.08 -11.58 -12.86
CA VAL A 515 5.94 -10.19 -13.27
C VAL A 515 7.10 -9.81 -14.17
N TRP A 516 6.80 -9.10 -15.25
CA TRP A 516 7.79 -8.72 -16.25
C TRP A 516 7.55 -7.31 -16.78
N LYS A 517 8.57 -6.73 -17.40
CA LYS A 517 8.45 -5.45 -18.11
C LYS A 517 7.47 -5.61 -19.29
N SER A 518 6.55 -4.66 -19.45
CA SER A 518 5.69 -4.64 -20.63
C SER A 518 6.51 -4.25 -21.88
N PRO A 519 6.43 -5.02 -22.98
CA PRO A 519 7.06 -4.62 -24.24
C PRO A 519 6.27 -3.52 -24.98
N TRP A 520 5.02 -3.25 -24.55
CA TRP A 520 4.15 -2.29 -25.22
C TRP A 520 4.19 -0.89 -24.61
N ASN A 521 4.56 -0.76 -23.33
CA ASN A 521 4.80 0.53 -22.69
C ASN A 521 5.84 0.42 -21.58
N ALA A 522 6.89 1.23 -21.67
CA ALA A 522 7.96 1.29 -20.68
C ALA A 522 7.50 1.67 -19.26
N ALA A 523 6.32 2.26 -19.08
CA ALA A 523 5.75 2.56 -17.76
C ALA A 523 4.84 1.45 -17.20
N ARG A 524 4.70 0.31 -17.89
CA ARG A 524 3.77 -0.77 -17.52
C ARG A 524 4.48 -2.09 -17.25
N LEU A 525 3.79 -2.93 -16.49
CA LEU A 525 4.16 -4.31 -16.18
C LEU A 525 3.21 -5.28 -16.88
N ILE A 526 3.64 -6.52 -17.01
CA ILE A 526 2.77 -7.66 -17.28
C ILE A 526 2.88 -8.65 -16.13
N GLY A 527 1.77 -9.30 -15.79
CA GLY A 527 1.74 -10.47 -14.91
C GLY A 527 1.43 -11.70 -15.76
N ILE A 528 2.10 -12.82 -15.53
CA ILE A 528 1.84 -14.10 -16.19
C ILE A 528 1.30 -15.06 -15.15
N CYS A 529 0.14 -15.64 -15.47
CA CYS A 529 -0.56 -16.63 -14.67
C CYS A 529 -0.79 -17.89 -15.51
N SER A 530 0.14 -18.84 -15.45
CA SER A 530 0.08 -20.11 -16.20
C SER A 530 -0.08 -21.31 -15.27
N GLY A 531 -0.71 -22.37 -15.77
CA GLY A 531 -0.79 -23.65 -15.06
C GLY A 531 -1.74 -23.64 -13.86
N ASN A 532 -1.31 -24.27 -12.76
CA ASN A 532 -2.12 -24.41 -11.55
C ASN A 532 -2.52 -23.06 -10.92
N TRP A 533 -3.63 -23.05 -10.19
CA TRP A 533 -4.02 -21.90 -9.38
C TRP A 533 -3.04 -21.72 -8.21
N TRP A 534 -2.79 -20.47 -7.80
CA TRP A 534 -1.88 -20.15 -6.70
C TRP A 534 -2.65 -19.95 -5.40
N GLY A 535 -2.11 -20.44 -4.30
CA GLY A 535 -2.55 -20.07 -2.95
C GLY A 535 -3.95 -20.58 -2.63
N GLU A 536 -4.25 -21.85 -2.91
CA GLU A 536 -5.53 -22.47 -2.54
C GLU A 536 -5.80 -22.40 -1.03
N LYS A 537 -4.75 -22.56 -0.22
CA LYS A 537 -4.83 -22.49 1.25
C LYS A 537 -4.58 -21.09 1.82
N LEU A 538 -4.16 -20.13 1.00
CA LEU A 538 -3.88 -18.78 1.45
C LEU A 538 -5.18 -18.00 1.70
N PRO A 539 -5.22 -17.16 2.73
CA PRO A 539 -6.34 -16.27 2.94
C PRO A 539 -6.43 -15.28 1.77
N VAL A 540 -7.66 -15.00 1.33
CA VAL A 540 -7.92 -14.25 0.09
C VAL A 540 -7.31 -12.83 0.07
N ASN A 541 -7.14 -12.23 1.25
CA ASN A 541 -6.56 -10.89 1.43
C ASN A 541 -5.03 -10.84 1.41
N HIS A 542 -4.33 -11.99 1.49
CA HIS A 542 -2.86 -12.07 1.41
C HIS A 542 -2.36 -13.00 0.30
N LYS A 543 -3.24 -13.39 -0.61
CA LYS A 543 -2.95 -14.41 -1.62
C LYS A 543 -1.78 -14.03 -2.53
N TRP A 544 -1.59 -12.75 -2.82
CA TRP A 544 -0.60 -12.27 -3.78
C TRP A 544 0.69 -11.73 -3.14
N ASP A 545 0.79 -11.81 -1.81
CA ASP A 545 1.84 -11.17 -1.01
C ASP A 545 3.19 -11.88 -1.19
N LEU A 546 3.16 -13.21 -1.27
CA LEU A 546 4.33 -14.08 -1.22
C LEU A 546 4.75 -14.63 -2.59
N ILE A 547 4.54 -13.83 -3.65
CA ILE A 547 5.01 -14.12 -5.00
C ILE A 547 6.14 -13.13 -5.34
N PRO A 548 7.39 -13.59 -5.55
CA PRO A 548 8.50 -12.72 -5.94
C PRO A 548 8.36 -12.32 -7.42
N ASP A 549 9.46 -12.00 -8.11
CA ASP A 549 9.33 -11.66 -9.53
C ASP A 549 8.89 -12.85 -10.38
N TYR A 550 9.34 -14.05 -10.02
CA TYR A 550 8.89 -15.29 -10.66
C TYR A 550 8.89 -16.45 -9.67
N ILE A 551 7.95 -17.38 -9.85
CA ILE A 551 7.86 -18.63 -9.12
C ILE A 551 7.28 -19.72 -10.01
N VAL A 552 7.94 -20.88 -9.99
CA VAL A 552 7.45 -22.16 -10.47
C VAL A 552 7.12 -23.01 -9.25
N TYR A 553 5.90 -23.53 -9.16
CA TYR A 553 5.41 -24.22 -7.98
C TYR A 553 4.55 -25.43 -8.34
N SER A 554 4.44 -26.37 -7.40
CA SER A 554 3.55 -27.53 -7.50
C SER A 554 2.24 -27.30 -6.74
N ASP A 555 1.34 -28.27 -6.77
CA ASP A 555 0.12 -28.29 -5.96
C ASP A 555 0.35 -28.58 -4.46
N GLN A 556 1.58 -28.92 -4.06
CA GLN A 556 1.95 -29.10 -2.66
C GLN A 556 2.02 -27.77 -1.93
N THR A 557 1.93 -27.80 -0.60
CA THR A 557 1.94 -26.60 0.24
C THR A 557 3.03 -26.67 1.31
N ASP A 558 3.71 -25.55 1.51
CA ASP A 558 4.68 -25.33 2.58
C ASP A 558 3.98 -25.08 3.93
N ALA A 559 4.77 -24.93 5.00
CA ALA A 559 4.29 -24.72 6.37
C ALA A 559 3.53 -23.39 6.58
N ASP A 560 3.70 -22.43 5.67
CA ASP A 560 3.01 -21.14 5.64
C ASP A 560 1.81 -21.13 4.68
N ASP A 561 1.34 -22.31 4.27
CA ASP A 561 0.23 -22.54 3.34
C ASP A 561 0.44 -22.02 1.89
N THR A 562 1.61 -21.46 1.58
CA THR A 562 2.00 -21.15 0.19
C THR A 562 2.24 -22.43 -0.60
N ASN A 563 2.11 -22.38 -1.93
CA ASN A 563 2.50 -23.52 -2.74
C ASN A 563 4.02 -23.76 -2.67
N SER A 564 4.44 -25.02 -2.66
CA SER A 564 5.84 -25.40 -2.64
C SER A 564 6.53 -24.98 -3.93
N ALA A 565 7.54 -24.13 -3.80
CA ALA A 565 8.33 -23.64 -4.92
C ALA A 565 9.34 -24.70 -5.40
N LEU A 566 9.35 -24.97 -6.71
CA LEU A 566 10.46 -25.66 -7.36
C LEU A 566 11.59 -24.68 -7.65
N GLU A 567 11.22 -23.46 -8.03
CA GLU A 567 12.14 -22.37 -8.32
C GLU A 567 11.43 -21.04 -8.09
N ALA A 568 12.07 -20.09 -7.43
CA ALA A 568 11.51 -18.77 -7.22
C ALA A 568 12.63 -17.76 -7.00
N GLY A 569 12.42 -16.51 -7.44
CA GLY A 569 13.42 -15.49 -7.27
C GLY A 569 13.04 -14.12 -7.83
N PHE A 570 14.04 -13.25 -7.86
CA PHE A 570 13.95 -11.90 -8.36
C PHE A 570 14.89 -11.75 -9.55
N PHE A 571 14.44 -11.03 -10.58
CA PHE A 571 15.31 -10.63 -11.67
C PHE A 571 16.27 -9.53 -11.21
N ASP A 572 17.40 -9.39 -11.90
CA ASP A 572 18.29 -8.28 -11.64
C ASP A 572 17.70 -6.93 -12.13
N GLY A 573 18.47 -5.84 -11.97
CA GLY A 573 18.05 -4.52 -12.41
C GLY A 573 17.83 -4.39 -13.93
N ASN A 574 18.28 -5.33 -14.77
CA ASN A 574 18.04 -5.36 -16.22
C ASN A 574 16.93 -6.33 -16.63
N TRP A 575 16.23 -6.93 -15.66
CA TRP A 575 15.29 -8.01 -15.88
C TRP A 575 15.99 -9.26 -16.46
N GLN A 576 17.07 -9.73 -15.84
CA GLN A 576 17.72 -11.01 -16.16
C GLN A 576 17.61 -12.02 -15.02
#